data_AF-A0A8X8B8M4-F1
#
_entry.id   AF-A0A8X8B8M4-F1
#
_cell.length_a   1.000
_cell.length_b   1.000
_cell.length_c   1.000
_cell.angle_alpha   90.00
_cell.angle_beta   90.00
_cell.angle_gamma   90.00
#
_symmetry.space_group_name_H-M   'P 1'
#
loop_
_entity.id
_entity.type
_entity.pdbx_description
1 polymer ?
#
loop_
_entity_poly.entity_id
_entity_poly.type
_entity_poly.pdbx_seq_one_letter_code
_entity_poly.pdbx_strand_id
1 'polypeptide(L)'
;MFLYVLDGVPRMRERPIGDLVVGLKQLGADVECTLGTNCPPVRVNANGGLPGGKVKLSGSISNGPTTIRDVASWRVKETERMIAICTELRKLGAIVEEEGSDYCVITPPAKLKPAEIDTYDDHRMAMAFSLAACADVPVTIKDPGCTRKTFPDY
;
A
#
# COMPACT_ATOMS: atom_id res chain seq x y z
N MET A 1 22.28 -18.46 9.51
CA MET A 1 21.41 -18.53 8.33
C MET A 1 19.97 -18.58 8.82
N PHE A 2 19.25 -17.46 8.77
CA PHE A 2 17.86 -17.39 9.26
C PHE A 2 16.91 -17.38 8.06
N LEU A 3 16.25 -18.52 7.88
CA LEU A 3 15.23 -18.70 6.86
C LEU A 3 13.86 -18.64 7.53
N TYR A 4 13.03 -17.71 7.08
CA TYR A 4 11.66 -17.57 7.54
C TYR A 4 10.68 -17.90 6.41
N VAL A 5 9.56 -18.52 6.77
CA VAL A 5 8.44 -18.73 5.86
C VAL A 5 7.24 -18.00 6.44
N LEU A 6 6.80 -16.95 5.75
CA LEU A 6 5.54 -16.28 6.03
C LEU A 6 4.45 -16.94 5.20
N ASP A 7 3.63 -17.73 5.87
CA ASP A 7 2.43 -18.33 5.31
C ASP A 7 1.17 -17.60 5.79
N GLY A 8 0.07 -17.82 5.09
CA GLY A 8 -1.22 -17.24 5.38
C GLY A 8 -2.30 -18.29 5.61
N VAL A 9 -3.39 -17.86 6.25
CA VAL A 9 -4.67 -18.57 6.22
C VAL A 9 -5.13 -18.77 4.76
N PRO A 10 -6.04 -19.73 4.44
CA PRO A 10 -6.40 -20.07 3.05
C PRO A 10 -6.68 -18.87 2.14
N ARG A 11 -7.49 -17.91 2.61
CA ARG A 11 -7.78 -16.66 1.88
C ARG A 11 -6.55 -15.80 1.57
N MET A 12 -5.54 -15.82 2.44
CA MET A 12 -4.29 -15.07 2.22
C MET A 12 -3.40 -15.74 1.17
N ARG A 13 -3.44 -17.07 1.02
CA ARG A 13 -2.74 -17.80 -0.04
C ARG A 13 -3.31 -17.56 -1.45
N GLU A 14 -4.47 -16.94 -1.53
CA GLU A 14 -5.09 -16.49 -2.79
C GLU A 14 -4.75 -15.04 -3.14
N ARG A 15 -4.07 -14.31 -2.25
CA ARG A 15 -3.79 -12.89 -2.44
C ARG A 15 -2.53 -12.69 -3.30
N PRO A 16 -2.64 -12.10 -4.50
CA PRO A 16 -1.48 -11.83 -5.33
C PRO A 16 -0.62 -10.75 -4.68
N ILE A 17 0.63 -11.09 -4.37
CA ILE A 17 1.63 -10.21 -3.77
C ILE A 17 2.93 -10.19 -4.59
N GLY A 18 2.89 -10.70 -5.83
CA GLY A 18 4.05 -10.77 -6.72
C GLY A 18 4.76 -9.41 -6.88
N ASP A 19 4.01 -8.33 -7.07
CA ASP A 19 4.58 -6.99 -7.19
C ASP A 19 5.30 -6.53 -5.91
N LEU A 20 4.77 -6.92 -4.74
CA LEU A 20 5.43 -6.65 -3.46
C LEU A 20 6.73 -7.43 -3.34
N VAL A 21 6.74 -8.71 -3.72
CA VAL A 21 7.96 -9.56 -3.73
C VAL A 21 9.00 -8.98 -4.69
N VAL A 22 8.58 -8.54 -5.88
CA VAL A 22 9.45 -7.86 -6.85
C VAL A 22 10.00 -6.55 -6.28
N GLY A 23 9.19 -5.77 -5.59
CA GLY A 23 9.63 -4.53 -4.95
C GLY A 23 10.64 -4.77 -3.83
N LEU A 24 10.40 -5.77 -2.98
CA LEU A 24 11.32 -6.18 -1.91
C LEU A 24 12.65 -6.68 -2.48
N LYS A 25 12.64 -7.45 -3.57
CA LYS A 25 13.87 -7.87 -4.27
C LYS A 25 14.68 -6.68 -4.77
N GLN A 26 14.03 -5.62 -5.26
CA GLN A 26 14.73 -4.39 -5.67
C GLN A 26 15.38 -3.64 -4.50
N LEU A 27 14.85 -3.79 -3.28
CA LEU A 27 15.48 -3.28 -2.04
C LEU A 27 16.60 -4.19 -1.52
N GLY A 28 16.97 -5.24 -2.27
CA GLY A 28 17.98 -6.21 -1.88
C GLY A 28 17.47 -7.29 -0.92
N ALA A 29 16.15 -7.44 -0.76
CA ALA A 29 15.61 -8.55 0.03
C ALA A 29 15.70 -9.87 -0.73
N ASP A 30 16.23 -10.91 -0.09
CA ASP A 30 16.17 -12.28 -0.61
C ASP A 30 14.84 -12.92 -0.20
N VAL A 31 13.80 -12.69 -1.03
CA VAL A 31 12.43 -13.12 -0.79
C VAL A 31 11.80 -13.78 -2.01
N GLU A 32 10.96 -14.79 -1.84
CA GLU A 32 10.23 -15.42 -2.96
C GLU A 32 8.93 -16.10 -2.54
N CYS A 33 7.94 -16.12 -3.44
CA CYS A 33 6.77 -16.98 -3.28
C CYS A 33 7.15 -18.44 -3.55
N THR A 34 6.97 -19.32 -2.58
CA THR A 34 7.48 -20.70 -2.66
C THR A 34 6.65 -21.60 -3.57
N LEU A 35 5.43 -21.20 -3.91
CA LEU A 35 4.51 -21.98 -4.74
C LEU A 35 4.52 -21.57 -6.22
N GLY A 36 5.31 -20.57 -6.62
CA GLY A 36 5.33 -20.07 -8.00
C GLY A 36 4.02 -19.39 -8.44
N THR A 37 3.09 -19.12 -7.50
CA THR A 37 1.77 -18.55 -7.78
C THR A 37 1.70 -17.03 -7.59
N ASN A 38 2.83 -16.36 -7.30
CA ASN A 38 2.87 -14.96 -6.86
C ASN A 38 2.02 -14.66 -5.61
N CYS A 39 1.62 -15.70 -4.88
CA CYS A 39 0.87 -15.60 -3.63
C CYS A 39 1.68 -16.22 -2.47
N PRO A 40 1.31 -15.96 -1.21
CA PRO A 40 1.86 -16.67 -0.06
C PRO A 40 1.71 -18.19 -0.19
N PRO A 41 2.59 -18.99 0.44
CA PRO A 41 3.67 -18.60 1.34
C PRO A 41 4.88 -17.92 0.68
N VAL A 42 5.52 -17.03 1.44
CA VAL A 42 6.74 -16.31 1.06
C VAL A 42 7.91 -16.77 1.92
N ARG A 43 8.99 -17.19 1.28
CA ARG A 43 10.27 -17.47 1.92
C ARG A 43 11.10 -16.20 1.97
N VAL A 44 11.69 -15.92 3.12
CA VAL A 44 12.56 -14.76 3.38
C VAL A 44 13.88 -15.26 3.96
N ASN A 45 14.97 -14.96 3.29
CA ASN A 45 16.32 -15.25 3.77
C ASN A 45 16.93 -13.97 4.35
N ALA A 46 17.02 -13.90 5.68
CA ALA A 46 17.35 -12.67 6.40
C ALA A 46 18.86 -12.47 6.62
N ASN A 47 19.73 -13.05 5.79
CA ASN A 47 21.17 -13.04 6.03
C ASN A 47 21.90 -11.78 5.54
N GLY A 48 21.25 -10.89 4.80
CA GLY A 48 21.88 -9.71 4.16
C GLY A 48 21.36 -8.36 4.64
N GLY A 49 20.40 -8.32 5.57
CA GLY A 49 19.65 -7.11 5.88
C GLY A 49 18.82 -6.60 4.69
N LEU A 50 18.25 -5.41 4.81
CA LEU A 50 17.60 -4.71 3.70
C LEU A 50 18.44 -3.46 3.42
N PRO A 51 19.38 -3.49 2.45
CA PRO A 51 20.26 -2.36 2.16
C PRO A 51 19.50 -1.10 1.72
N GLY A 52 18.21 -1.24 1.38
CA GLY A 52 17.36 -0.16 0.93
C GLY A 52 17.65 0.21 -0.52
N GLY A 53 17.01 1.26 -1.01
CA GLY A 53 17.19 1.72 -2.39
C GLY A 53 15.90 2.28 -2.99
N LYS A 54 15.95 2.55 -4.30
CA LYS A 54 14.77 2.98 -5.07
C LYS A 54 14.06 1.75 -5.61
N VAL A 55 12.76 1.64 -5.36
CA VAL A 55 11.92 0.58 -5.91
C VAL A 55 11.06 1.13 -7.02
N LYS A 56 11.07 0.45 -8.15
CA LYS A 56 10.08 0.63 -9.22
C LYS A 56 9.05 -0.48 -9.08
N LEU A 57 7.93 -0.17 -8.44
CA LEU A 57 6.80 -1.09 -8.45
C LEU A 57 6.16 -1.06 -9.84
N SER A 58 5.76 -2.22 -10.35
CA SER A 58 4.87 -2.38 -11.51
C SER A 58 3.45 -1.91 -11.21
N GLY A 59 3.29 -0.83 -10.44
CA GLY A 59 2.14 0.03 -10.59
C GLY A 59 2.43 0.86 -11.83
N SER A 60 1.77 0.57 -12.94
CA SER A 60 1.55 1.62 -13.92
C SER A 60 1.04 2.82 -13.12
N ILE A 61 1.80 3.91 -13.07
CA ILE A 61 1.18 5.21 -12.89
C ILE A 61 0.31 5.30 -14.14
N SER A 62 -0.91 4.78 -14.05
CA SER A 62 -1.81 4.71 -15.17
C SER A 62 -2.11 6.16 -15.50
N ASN A 63 -1.86 6.61 -16.73
CA ASN A 63 -2.34 7.93 -17.14
C ASN A 63 -3.88 7.96 -17.33
N GLY A 64 -4.59 6.97 -16.80
CA GLY A 64 -6.02 6.76 -16.93
C GLY A 64 -6.64 6.19 -15.65
N PRO A 65 -7.98 6.11 -15.59
CA PRO A 65 -8.73 5.71 -14.41
C PRO A 65 -8.36 4.30 -13.92
N THR A 66 -8.20 4.17 -12.60
CA THR A 66 -8.06 2.92 -11.88
C THR A 66 -9.33 2.67 -11.08
N THR A 67 -9.95 1.49 -11.25
CA THR A 67 -11.09 1.08 -10.41
C THR A 67 -10.64 0.12 -9.32
N ILE A 68 -10.96 0.43 -8.07
CA ILE A 68 -10.84 -0.49 -6.94
C ILE A 68 -12.23 -1.07 -6.68
N ARG A 69 -12.39 -2.40 -6.68
CA ARG A 69 -13.67 -3.12 -6.47
C ARG A 69 -13.55 -4.14 -5.35
N ASP A 70 -14.69 -4.72 -4.94
CA ASP A 70 -14.81 -5.77 -3.91
C ASP A 70 -14.31 -5.32 -2.52
N VAL A 71 -14.41 -4.03 -2.24
CA VAL A 71 -13.87 -3.39 -1.04
C VAL A 71 -14.95 -2.93 -0.08
N ALA A 72 -16.17 -3.46 -0.15
CA ALA A 72 -17.26 -3.16 0.79
C ALA A 72 -16.82 -3.29 2.26
N SER A 73 -15.96 -4.26 2.56
CA SER A 73 -15.43 -4.47 3.91
C SER A 73 -14.56 -3.32 4.46
N TRP A 74 -14.08 -2.42 3.61
CA TRP A 74 -13.28 -1.24 3.98
C TRP A 74 -14.11 -0.17 4.69
N ARG A 75 -15.43 -0.18 4.45
CA ARG A 75 -16.38 0.75 5.07
C ARG A 75 -16.61 0.51 6.56
N VAL A 76 -16.23 -0.67 7.07
CA VAL A 76 -16.47 -1.11 8.46
C VAL A 76 -15.17 -1.43 9.21
N LYS A 77 -14.06 -0.75 8.86
CA LYS A 77 -12.76 -0.94 9.52
C LYS A 77 -12.56 0.10 10.64
N GLU A 78 -11.31 0.29 11.06
CA GLU A 78 -10.93 1.28 12.07
C GLU A 78 -11.42 2.69 11.70
N THR A 79 -11.42 2.98 10.40
CA THR A 79 -12.18 4.07 9.80
C THR A 79 -13.01 3.55 8.61
N GLU A 80 -13.89 4.42 8.11
CA GLU A 80 -14.47 4.29 6.78
C GLU A 80 -13.35 4.51 5.74
N ARG A 81 -12.59 3.45 5.46
CA ARG A 81 -11.36 3.53 4.65
C ARG A 81 -11.65 3.95 3.21
N MET A 82 -12.85 3.69 2.69
CA MET A 82 -13.19 4.09 1.33
C MET A 82 -13.28 5.61 1.24
N ILE A 83 -14.06 6.22 2.12
CA ILE A 83 -14.23 7.67 2.22
C ILE A 83 -12.88 8.32 2.54
N ALA A 84 -12.12 7.76 3.48
CA ALA A 84 -10.80 8.26 3.84
C ALA A 84 -9.86 8.26 2.63
N ILE A 85 -9.66 7.12 1.96
CA ILE A 85 -8.80 7.02 0.77
C ILE A 85 -9.25 8.00 -0.32
N CYS A 86 -10.54 8.07 -0.62
CA CYS A 86 -11.07 8.96 -1.65
C CYS A 86 -10.86 10.43 -1.29
N THR A 87 -11.05 10.81 -0.02
CA THR A 87 -10.83 12.18 0.47
C THR A 87 -9.38 12.58 0.35
N GLU A 88 -8.47 11.72 0.81
CA GLU A 88 -7.04 12.01 0.83
C GLU A 88 -6.42 12.00 -0.59
N LEU A 89 -6.88 11.11 -1.48
CA LEU A 89 -6.49 11.13 -2.89
C LEU A 89 -6.95 12.41 -3.62
N ARG A 90 -8.14 12.94 -3.28
CA ARG A 90 -8.61 14.22 -3.84
C ARG A 90 -7.70 15.38 -3.43
N LYS A 91 -7.16 15.39 -2.20
CA LYS A 91 -6.20 16.40 -1.76
C LYS A 91 -4.91 16.37 -2.58
N LEU A 92 -4.43 15.17 -2.93
CA LEU A 92 -3.29 14.96 -3.83
C LEU A 92 -3.59 15.32 -5.30
N GLY A 93 -4.84 15.67 -5.61
CA GLY A 93 -5.28 16.13 -6.93
C GLY A 93 -5.95 15.07 -7.79
N ALA A 94 -6.10 13.83 -7.30
CA ALA A 94 -6.83 12.80 -8.03
C ALA A 94 -8.32 13.15 -8.17
N ILE A 95 -8.92 12.76 -9.29
CA ILE A 95 -10.35 12.84 -9.49
C ILE A 95 -10.93 11.49 -9.07
N VAL A 96 -11.97 11.51 -8.25
CA VAL A 96 -12.72 10.31 -7.87
C VAL A 96 -14.12 10.47 -8.44
N GLU A 97 -14.38 9.77 -9.54
CA GLU A 97 -15.56 9.96 -10.41
C GLU A 97 -16.80 9.26 -9.87
N GLU A 98 -16.62 8.07 -9.29
CA GLU A 98 -17.70 7.27 -8.74
C GLU A 98 -17.26 6.63 -7.42
N GLU A 99 -18.11 6.74 -6.41
CA GLU A 99 -17.99 6.05 -5.14
C GLU A 99 -19.25 5.20 -4.93
N GLY A 100 -19.14 3.91 -5.21
CA GLY A 100 -20.20 2.93 -4.95
C GLY A 100 -20.03 2.28 -3.58
N SER A 101 -21.01 1.49 -3.14
CA SER A 101 -20.96 0.81 -1.84
C SER A 101 -19.77 -0.15 -1.70
N ASP A 102 -19.23 -0.66 -2.80
CA ASP A 102 -18.15 -1.65 -2.84
C ASP A 102 -17.01 -1.31 -3.84
N TYR A 103 -17.03 -0.12 -4.45
CA TYR A 103 -16.02 0.29 -5.42
C TYR A 103 -15.73 1.80 -5.40
N CYS A 104 -14.57 2.19 -5.91
CA CYS A 104 -14.27 3.56 -6.32
C CYS A 104 -13.48 3.62 -7.63
N VAL A 105 -13.72 4.67 -8.42
CA VAL A 105 -12.98 4.96 -9.66
C VAL A 105 -12.12 6.19 -9.43
N ILE A 106 -10.80 6.02 -9.58
CA ILE A 106 -9.80 7.05 -9.32
C ILE A 106 -9.05 7.36 -10.61
N THR A 107 -9.18 8.58 -11.11
CA THR A 107 -8.35 9.12 -12.18
C THR A 107 -7.19 9.90 -11.57
N PRO A 108 -5.93 9.48 -11.78
CA PRO A 108 -4.79 10.15 -11.20
C PRO A 108 -4.57 11.54 -11.83
N PRO A 109 -4.01 12.51 -11.09
CA PRO A 109 -3.71 13.81 -11.65
C PRO A 109 -2.50 13.75 -12.58
N ALA A 110 -2.44 14.68 -13.54
CA ALA A 110 -1.24 14.88 -14.35
C ALA A 110 0.00 15.27 -13.51
N LYS A 111 -0.22 15.95 -12.37
CA LYS A 111 0.78 16.26 -11.35
C LYS A 111 0.15 16.21 -9.97
N LEU A 112 0.80 15.53 -9.03
CA LEU A 112 0.36 15.52 -7.63
C LEU A 112 0.45 16.92 -7.02
N LYS A 113 -0.47 17.22 -6.12
CA LYS A 113 -0.51 18.47 -5.35
C LYS A 113 0.07 18.25 -3.95
N PRO A 114 0.76 19.26 -3.37
CA PRO A 114 1.12 19.20 -1.97
C PRO A 114 -0.12 19.01 -1.09
N ALA A 115 -0.04 18.12 -0.12
CA ALA A 115 -1.20 17.77 0.70
C ALA A 115 -0.80 17.43 2.14
N GLU A 116 -1.70 17.75 3.07
CA GLU A 116 -1.67 17.22 4.42
C GLU A 116 -2.70 16.09 4.53
N ILE A 117 -2.23 14.92 4.96
CA ILE A 117 -3.00 13.69 4.99
C ILE A 117 -3.51 13.42 6.40
N ASP A 118 -4.83 13.27 6.52
CA ASP A 118 -5.49 12.82 7.74
C ASP A 118 -5.45 11.29 7.82
N THR A 119 -5.06 10.74 8.97
CA THR A 119 -4.85 9.30 9.15
C THR A 119 -6.06 8.58 9.73
N TYR A 120 -6.99 9.32 10.33
CA TYR A 120 -8.24 8.79 10.92
C TYR A 120 -8.00 7.70 11.97
N ASP A 121 -6.91 7.78 12.73
CA ASP A 121 -6.45 6.75 13.68
C ASP A 121 -6.26 5.35 13.04
N ASP A 122 -6.00 5.34 11.73
CA ASP A 122 -5.81 4.13 10.94
C ASP A 122 -4.35 4.00 10.50
N HIS A 123 -3.64 3.07 11.15
CA HIS A 123 -2.25 2.75 10.84
C HIS A 123 -2.00 2.47 9.35
N ARG A 124 -2.99 1.90 8.64
CA ARG A 124 -2.85 1.60 7.21
C ARG A 124 -2.99 2.84 6.34
N MET A 125 -3.82 3.81 6.74
CA MET A 125 -3.89 5.10 6.05
C MET A 125 -2.55 5.82 6.17
N ALA A 126 -1.99 5.90 7.39
CA ALA A 126 -0.69 6.52 7.64
C ALA A 126 0.43 5.88 6.80
N MET A 127 0.52 4.54 6.79
CA MET A 127 1.54 3.82 6.02
C MET A 127 1.31 3.85 4.51
N ALA A 128 0.06 3.80 4.03
CA ALA A 128 -0.22 3.83 2.60
C ALA A 128 0.09 5.20 2.00
N PHE A 129 -0.30 6.28 2.67
CA PHE A 129 -0.08 7.63 2.17
C PHE A 129 1.35 8.14 2.42
N SER A 130 2.13 7.55 3.33
CA SER A 130 3.56 7.87 3.42
C SER A 130 4.32 7.50 2.15
N LEU A 131 3.84 6.53 1.36
CA LEU A 131 4.38 6.24 0.03
C LEU A 131 4.19 7.41 -0.95
N ALA A 132 3.20 8.29 -0.74
CA ALA A 132 3.03 9.49 -1.56
C ALA A 132 4.18 10.48 -1.36
N ALA A 133 4.87 10.45 -0.21
CA ALA A 133 6.08 11.26 0.03
C ALA A 133 7.28 10.78 -0.79
N CYS A 134 7.24 9.56 -1.36
CA CYS A 134 8.24 9.10 -2.32
C CYS A 134 8.05 9.72 -3.71
N ALA A 135 6.93 10.40 -3.97
CA ALA A 135 6.75 11.20 -5.17
C ALA A 135 7.39 12.58 -4.99
N ASP A 136 7.70 13.26 -6.09
CA ASP A 136 8.34 14.59 -6.09
C ASP A 136 7.33 15.71 -5.72
N VAL A 137 6.69 15.57 -4.55
CA VAL A 137 5.67 16.47 -4.02
C VAL A 137 5.70 16.46 -2.48
N PRO A 138 5.62 17.63 -1.82
CA PRO A 138 5.54 17.69 -0.36
C PRO A 138 4.24 17.05 0.17
N VAL A 139 4.36 16.07 1.07
CA VAL A 139 3.22 15.44 1.75
C VAL A 139 3.49 15.39 3.24
N THR A 140 2.53 15.86 4.04
CA THR A 140 2.61 15.82 5.52
C THR A 140 1.58 14.84 6.06
N ILE A 141 1.99 13.83 6.82
CA ILE A 141 1.07 12.93 7.54
C ILE A 141 0.76 13.53 8.92
N LYS A 142 -0.50 13.84 9.24
CA LYS A 142 -0.85 14.62 10.44
C LYS A 142 -0.73 13.85 11.77
N ASP A 143 -1.00 12.55 11.77
CA ASP A 143 -0.86 11.69 12.94
C ASP A 143 -0.18 10.37 12.57
N PRO A 144 1.16 10.39 12.36
CA PRO A 144 1.90 9.16 12.08
C PRO A 144 1.96 8.22 13.30
N GLY A 145 1.61 8.69 14.50
CA GLY A 145 1.67 7.92 15.75
C GLY A 145 0.69 6.75 15.81
N CYS A 146 -0.43 6.81 15.07
CA CYS A 146 -1.41 5.71 14.97
C CYS A 146 -0.79 4.40 14.44
N THR A 147 0.36 4.46 13.76
CA THR A 147 1.10 3.28 13.28
C THR A 147 1.62 2.39 14.40
N ARG A 148 1.86 2.94 15.61
CA ARG A 148 2.40 2.20 16.77
C ARG A 148 1.57 1.00 17.18
N LYS A 149 0.28 1.00 16.85
CA LYS A 149 -0.63 -0.15 17.04
C LYS A 149 -0.11 -1.43 16.37
N THR A 150 0.64 -1.29 15.28
CA THR A 150 1.18 -2.42 14.49
C THR A 150 2.69 -2.35 14.29
N PHE A 151 3.28 -1.16 14.31
CA PHE A 151 4.71 -0.90 14.16
C PHE A 151 5.15 0.15 15.20
N PRO A 152 5.54 -0.28 16.41
CA PRO A 152 5.84 0.63 17.53
C PRO A 152 6.95 1.66 17.27
N ASP A 153 7.86 1.36 16.33
CA ASP A 153 9.07 2.15 16.02
C ASP A 153 9.00 2.83 14.64
N TYR A 154 7.80 3.08 14.11
CA TYR A 154 7.57 3.73 12.80
C TYR A 154 8.05 5.18 12.72
#